data_AF-A0A7K2ZH72-F1
#
_entry.id   AF-A0A7K2ZH72-F1
#
_cell.length_a   1.000
_cell.length_b   1.000
_cell.length_c   1.000
_cell.angle_alpha   90.00
_cell.angle_beta   90.00
_cell.angle_gamma   90.00
#
_symmetry.space_group_name_H-M   'P 1'
#
loop_
_entity.id
_entity.type
_entity.pdbx_description
1 polymer ?
#
loop_
_entity_poly.entity_id
_entity_poly.type
_entity_poly.pdbx_seq_one_letter_code
_entity_poly.pdbx_strand_id
1 'polypeptide(L)' 'AAEETLRTWLRREGRLGPTAAELGISVPGARKRLTRLEAVLQRSLLRPPSARYDLWLALRARETAAAEATS' A
#
# COMPACT_ATOMS: atom_id res chain seq x y z
N ALA A 1 7.61 -8.60 1.54
CA ALA A 1 6.27 -9.10 1.14
C ALA A 1 5.10 -8.17 1.52
N ALA A 2 4.75 -7.99 2.80
CA ALA A 2 3.56 -7.18 3.18
C ALA A 2 3.75 -5.67 2.92
N GLU A 3 4.85 -5.09 3.43
CA GLU A 3 5.20 -3.68 3.18
C GLU A 3 5.38 -3.40 1.68
N GLU A 4 6.11 -4.26 0.98
CA GLU A 4 6.30 -4.20 -0.47
C GLU A 4 4.96 -4.21 -1.23
N THR A 5 4.00 -5.05 -0.80
CA THR A 5 2.65 -5.07 -1.38
C THR A 5 1.94 -3.74 -1.14
N LEU A 6 2.01 -3.19 0.07
CA LEU A 6 1.39 -1.91 0.41
C LEU A 6 1.99 -0.75 -0.41
N ARG A 7 3.33 -0.65 -0.45
CA ARG A 7 4.04 0.40 -1.21
C ARG A 7 3.73 0.31 -2.69
N THR A 8 3.77 -0.89 -3.27
CA THR A 8 3.46 -1.11 -4.69
C THR A 8 2.01 -0.75 -5.00
N TRP A 9 1.07 -1.17 -4.14
CA TRP A 9 -0.35 -0.84 -4.30
C TRP A 9 -0.61 0.68 -4.23
N LEU A 10 0.03 1.39 -3.30
CA LEU A 10 -0.08 2.85 -3.19
C LEU A 10 0.55 3.57 -4.39
N ARG A 11 1.71 3.11 -4.89
CA ARG A 11 2.32 3.64 -6.13
C ARG A 11 1.42 3.44 -7.36
N ARG A 12 0.66 2.34 -7.40
CA ARG A 12 -0.31 2.03 -8.47
C ARG A 12 -1.71 2.60 -8.22
N GLU A 13 -1.80 3.63 -7.38
CA GLU A 13 -3.04 4.38 -7.08
C GLU A 13 -4.17 3.48 -6.53
N GLY A 14 -3.82 2.37 -5.88
CA GLY A 14 -4.79 1.42 -5.33
C GLY A 14 -5.34 0.41 -6.34
N ARG A 15 -4.82 0.37 -7.58
CA ARG A 15 -5.31 -0.54 -8.63
C ARG A 15 -4.73 -1.95 -8.45
N LEU A 16 -5.60 -2.94 -8.18
CA LEU A 16 -5.20 -4.32 -7.93
C LEU A 16 -4.52 -5.00 -9.12
N GLY A 17 -5.00 -4.77 -10.35
CA GLY A 17 -4.43 -5.35 -11.57
C GLY A 17 -2.95 -4.98 -11.78
N PRO A 18 -2.63 -3.68 -11.91
CA PRO A 18 -1.25 -3.20 -12.03
C PRO A 18 -0.36 -3.60 -10.85
N THR A 19 -0.91 -3.60 -9.63
CA THR A 19 -0.18 -4.05 -8.43
C THR A 19 0.22 -5.52 -8.54
N ALA A 20 -0.72 -6.39 -8.92
CA ALA A 20 -0.48 -7.82 -9.05
C ALA A 20 0.54 -8.13 -10.16
N ALA A 21 0.44 -7.41 -11.30
CA ALA A 21 1.39 -7.51 -12.39
C ALA A 21 2.81 -7.12 -11.96
N GLU A 22 2.99 -6.00 -11.24
CA GLU A 22 4.31 -5.58 -10.76
C GLU A 22 4.90 -6.53 -9.72
N LEU A 23 4.06 -7.12 -8.86
CA LEU A 23 4.49 -8.08 -7.85
C LEU A 23 4.67 -9.51 -8.38
N GLY A 24 4.36 -9.78 -9.66
CA GLY A 24 4.42 -11.12 -10.25
C GLY A 24 3.45 -12.13 -9.61
N ILE A 25 2.28 -11.66 -9.15
CA ILE A 25 1.25 -12.50 -8.49
C ILE A 25 -0.12 -12.36 -9.15
N SER A 26 -1.05 -13.22 -8.78
CA SER A 26 -2.44 -13.11 -9.23
C SER A 26 -3.18 -11.95 -8.55
N VAL A 27 -4.19 -11.39 -9.22
CA VAL A 27 -5.06 -10.35 -8.65
C VAL A 27 -5.76 -10.80 -7.36
N PRO A 28 -6.32 -12.02 -7.26
CA PRO A 28 -6.83 -12.55 -5.98
C PRO A 28 -5.74 -12.66 -4.91
N GLY A 29 -4.51 -12.99 -5.29
CA GLY A 29 -3.35 -13.02 -4.38
C GLY A 29 -3.02 -11.65 -3.82
N ALA A 30 -2.98 -10.62 -4.67
CA ALA A 30 -2.78 -9.23 -4.24
C ALA A 30 -3.92 -8.77 -3.29
N ARG A 31 -5.18 -9.07 -3.64
CA ARG A 31 -6.34 -8.79 -2.79
C ARG A 31 -6.21 -9.46 -1.43
N LYS A 32 -5.87 -10.75 -1.38
CA LYS A 32 -5.69 -11.51 -0.12
C LYS A 32 -4.61 -10.87 0.77
N ARG A 33 -3.50 -10.43 0.19
CA ARG A 33 -2.42 -9.74 0.94
C ARG A 33 -2.91 -8.40 1.50
N LEU A 34 -3.65 -7.62 0.72
CA LEU A 34 -4.21 -6.34 1.16
C LEU A 34 -5.28 -6.53 2.25
N THR A 35 -6.14 -7.55 2.15
CA THR A 35 -7.10 -7.88 3.22
C THR A 35 -6.40 -8.29 4.51
N ARG A 36 -5.25 -8.98 4.42
CA ARG A 36 -4.44 -9.26 5.61
C ARG A 36 -3.86 -7.98 6.22
N LEU A 37 -3.45 -7.02 5.39
CA LEU A 37 -3.00 -5.70 5.87
C LEU A 37 -4.13 -4.92 6.53
N GLU A 38 -5.36 -4.95 6.00
CA GLU A 38 -6.54 -4.36 6.65
C GLU A 38 -6.73 -4.91 8.07
N ALA A 39 -6.60 -6.22 8.23
CA ALA A 39 -6.71 -6.87 9.54
C ALA A 39 -5.59 -6.46 10.51
N VAL A 40 -4.37 -6.20 10.04
CA VAL A 40 -3.28 -5.73 10.91
C VAL A 40 -3.45 -4.24 11.26
N LEU A 41 -3.83 -3.42 10.28
CA LEU A 41 -3.97 -1.98 10.44
C LEU A 41 -5.28 -1.58 11.12
N GLN A 42 -6.23 -2.50 11.24
CA GLN A 42 -7.59 -2.24 11.74
C GLN A 42 -8.28 -1.10 10.98
N ARG A 43 -7.97 -0.98 9.69
CA ARG A 43 -8.46 0.07 8.80
C ARG A 43 -8.71 -0.53 7.43
N SER A 44 -9.79 -0.10 6.79
CA SER A 44 -10.10 -0.49 5.42
C SER A 44 -9.08 0.10 4.45
N LEU A 45 -8.67 -0.70 3.47
CA LEU A 45 -7.82 -0.31 2.34
C LEU A 45 -8.60 -0.43 1.02
N LEU A 46 -9.40 -1.49 0.88
CA LEU A 46 -10.08 -1.87 -0.36
C LEU A 46 -11.50 -1.33 -0.46
N ARG A 47 -12.11 -0.93 0.65
CA ARG A 47 -13.51 -0.45 0.69
C ARG A 47 -13.59 0.98 1.25
N PRO A 48 -14.43 1.85 0.68
CA PRO A 48 -14.66 3.16 1.27
C PRO A 48 -15.48 3.03 2.57
N PRO A 49 -15.22 3.89 3.58
CA PRO A 49 -14.09 4.83 3.66
C PRO A 49 -12.76 4.08 3.88
N SER A 50 -11.74 4.42 3.08
CA SER A 50 -10.44 3.73 3.10
C SER A 50 -9.31 4.62 3.63
N ALA A 51 -8.36 4.06 4.38
CA ALA A 51 -7.15 4.72 4.86
C ALA A 51 -6.05 4.89 3.77
N ARG A 52 -6.39 4.73 2.48
CA ARG A 52 -5.44 4.77 1.37
C ARG A 52 -4.67 6.09 1.32
N TYR A 53 -5.39 7.21 1.39
CA TYR A 53 -4.79 8.53 1.30
C TYR A 53 -3.96 8.86 2.54
N ASP A 54 -4.45 8.52 3.74
CA ASP A 54 -3.72 8.70 4.99
C ASP A 54 -2.38 7.95 4.96
N LEU A 55 -2.39 6.70 4.48
CA LEU A 55 -1.16 5.90 4.36
C LEU A 55 -0.22 6.43 3.28
N TRP A 56 -0.75 6.90 2.15
CA TRP A 56 0.07 7.54 1.12
C TRP A 56 0.77 8.78 1.68
N LEU A 57 0.04 9.64 2.39
CA LEU A 57 0.58 10.85 3.00
C LEU A 57 1.62 10.52 4.07
N ALA A 58 1.33 9.57 4.96
CA ALA A 58 2.25 9.16 6.01
C ALA A 58 3.57 8.59 5.44
N LEU A 59 3.50 7.77 4.38
CA LEU A 59 4.71 7.25 3.73
C LEU A 59 5.52 8.36 3.06
N ARG A 60 4.85 9.31 2.39
CA ARG A 60 5.55 10.44 1.76
C ARG A 60 6.22 11.34 2.77
N ALA A 61 5.54 11.68 3.86
CA ALA A 61 6.13 12.47 4.94
C ALA A 61 7.37 11.78 5.54
N ARG A 62 7.33 10.45 5.73
CA ARG A 62 8.48 9.67 6.20
C ARG A 62 9.64 9.67 5.20
N GLU A 63 9.36 9.53 3.90
CA GLU A 63 10.38 9.58 2.84
C GLU A 63 11.03 10.96 2.77
N THR A 64 10.25 12.03 2.86
CA THR A 64 10.77 13.41 2.92
C THR A 64 11.65 13.63 4.15
N ALA A 65 11.18 13.25 5.34
CA ALA A 65 11.95 13.41 6.57
C ALA A 65 13.27 12.61 6.55
N ALA A 66 13.28 11.43 5.93
CA ALA A 66 14.50 10.65 5.77
C ALA A 66 15.51 11.31 4.80
N ALA A 67 15.02 11.97 3.75
CA ALA A 67 15.86 12.71 2.82
C ALA A 67 16.48 13.96 3.48
N GLU A 68 15.71 14.68 4.29
CA GLU A 68 16.20 15.85 5.06
C GLU A 68 17.29 15.46 6.06
N ALA A 69 17.16 14.31 6.75
CA ALA A 69 18.16 13.86 7.73
C ALA A 69 19.49 13.40 7.11
N THR A 70 19.52 13.12 5.80
CA THR A 70 20.71 12.68 5.07
C THR A 70 21.39 13.84 4.33
N SER A 71 20.77 15.02 4.33
CA SER A 71 21.27 16.27 3.73
C SER A 71 21.97 17.13 4.79
#